data_AF-A0A7C7V5N0-F1
#
_entry.id   AF-A0A7C7V5N0-F1
#
_cell.length_a   1.000
_cell.length_b   1.000
_cell.length_c   1.000
_cell.angle_alpha   90.00
_cell.angle_beta   90.00
_cell.angle_gamma   90.00
#
_symmetry.space_group_name_H-M   'P 1'
#
loop_
_entity.id
_entity.type
_entity.pdbx_description
1 polymer ?
#
loop_
_entity_poly.entity_id
_entity_poly.type
_entity_poly.pdbx_seq_one_letter_code
_entity_poly.pdbx_strand_id
1 'polypeptide(L)'
;MTVSTIPQPAKVQPARQDPYRPEHHVRILTAASLFDGHDAAINLMRRIMQQTGAEVIHLGHNRSVAELVKAAVEEDVQGVAVTSYQGGHMEFFTYLRQRLNELGLAQVRVVGGGGGTILPSEIEELAQHNIRIYSPDDGRFMGLQGMINDVLQQCDFDPPNLFAEDPKALQALLEGEVRYLSRAITLAENHPETWKPWRERLEAMAASNGHRKMVPVVGFTGTGGAGKSTVVDEFVRRFITEFPDKKVAIISVDPTRRKTGGALLGDRIRMNAI
;
A
#
# COMPACT_ATOMS: atom_id res chain seq x y z
N MET A 1 -6.87 -47.39 44.52
CA MET A 1 -7.39 -46.63 43.37
C MET A 1 -6.44 -45.48 43.08
N THR A 2 -5.48 -45.68 42.20
CA THR A 2 -4.51 -44.67 41.78
C THR A 2 -5.13 -43.84 40.67
N VAL A 3 -5.35 -42.55 40.93
CA VAL A 3 -5.87 -41.59 39.96
C VAL A 3 -4.80 -41.35 38.91
N SER A 4 -5.03 -41.85 37.70
CA SER A 4 -4.23 -41.56 36.51
C SER A 4 -4.47 -40.10 36.12
N THR A 5 -3.45 -39.26 36.28
CA THR A 5 -3.44 -37.89 35.78
C THR A 5 -3.20 -37.91 34.27
N ILE A 6 -4.19 -37.43 33.51
CA ILE A 6 -4.07 -37.19 32.07
C ILE A 6 -2.99 -36.11 31.86
N PRO A 7 -1.95 -36.34 31.03
CA PRO A 7 -0.96 -35.31 30.76
C PRO A 7 -1.62 -34.14 30.03
N GLN A 8 -1.41 -32.92 30.53
CA GLN A 8 -1.79 -31.72 29.78
C GLN A 8 -1.00 -31.67 28.46
N PRO A 9 -1.63 -31.34 27.32
CA PRO A 9 -0.92 -31.19 26.06
C PRO A 9 0.14 -30.09 26.22
N ALA A 10 1.36 -30.40 25.81
CA ALA A 10 2.47 -29.45 25.82
C ALA A 10 2.07 -28.20 25.03
N LYS A 11 2.27 -27.02 25.64
CA LYS A 11 2.13 -25.72 24.96
C LYS A 11 3.20 -25.65 23.86
N VAL A 12 2.88 -26.09 22.65
CA VAL A 12 3.75 -25.91 21.49
C VAL A 12 3.78 -24.41 21.19
N GLN A 13 4.85 -23.73 21.60
CA GLN A 13 5.13 -22.39 21.10
C GLN A 13 5.44 -22.52 19.60
N PRO A 14 4.82 -21.71 18.71
CA PRO A 14 5.20 -21.72 17.32
C PRO A 14 6.69 -21.39 17.22
N ALA A 15 7.43 -22.20 16.46
CA ALA A 15 8.85 -21.98 16.24
C ALA A 15 9.08 -20.57 15.69
N ARG A 16 10.11 -19.86 16.18
CA ARG A 16 10.52 -18.57 15.60
C ARG A 16 10.76 -18.77 14.11
N GLN A 17 9.94 -18.15 13.28
CA GLN A 17 10.11 -18.18 11.83
C GLN A 17 11.09 -17.08 11.42
N ASP A 18 12.00 -17.41 10.52
CA ASP A 18 12.90 -16.42 9.94
C ASP A 18 12.11 -15.46 9.03
N PRO A 19 12.46 -14.16 8.98
CA PRO A 19 11.80 -13.21 8.10
C PRO A 19 11.97 -13.59 6.63
N TYR A 20 10.86 -13.58 5.88
CA TYR A 20 10.88 -13.70 4.42
C TYR A 20 11.73 -12.59 3.80
N ARG A 21 12.33 -12.85 2.65
CA ARG A 21 13.11 -11.85 1.90
C ARG A 21 12.47 -11.67 0.54
N PRO A 22 11.79 -10.54 0.29
CA PRO A 22 11.20 -10.27 -1.02
C PRO A 22 12.26 -10.23 -2.11
N GLU A 23 11.93 -10.77 -3.28
CA GLU A 23 12.74 -10.66 -4.50
C GLU A 23 12.52 -9.31 -5.19
N HIS A 24 11.32 -8.74 -5.08
CA HIS A 24 10.93 -7.45 -5.65
C HIS A 24 10.76 -6.36 -4.59
N HIS A 25 10.68 -5.11 -5.05
CA HIS A 25 10.32 -3.96 -4.20
C HIS A 25 8.83 -4.01 -3.84
N VAL A 26 8.49 -4.69 -2.75
CA VAL A 26 7.10 -4.86 -2.30
C VAL A 26 6.61 -3.63 -1.55
N ARG A 27 5.55 -3.00 -2.09
CA ARG A 27 4.83 -1.88 -1.46
C ARG A 27 3.52 -2.36 -0.87
N ILE A 28 3.29 -2.00 0.40
CA ILE A 28 2.05 -2.33 1.11
C ILE A 28 1.42 -1.05 1.66
N LEU A 29 0.17 -0.81 1.26
CA LEU A 29 -0.67 0.20 1.87
C LEU A 29 -1.28 -0.35 3.17
N THR A 30 -1.18 0.39 4.27
CA THR A 30 -1.71 -0.03 5.58
C THR A 30 -2.64 1.00 6.19
N ALA A 31 -3.79 0.57 6.70
CA ALA A 31 -4.76 1.44 7.38
C ALA A 31 -5.67 0.68 8.36
N ALA A 32 -6.36 1.40 9.25
CA ALA A 32 -7.59 0.91 9.87
C ALA A 32 -8.82 1.42 9.10
N SER A 33 -9.89 0.62 9.10
CA SER A 33 -11.13 0.87 8.36
C SER A 33 -11.86 2.17 8.75
N LEU A 34 -12.90 2.53 8.00
CA LEU A 34 -13.67 3.75 8.23
C LEU A 34 -14.36 3.73 9.60
N PHE A 35 -14.30 4.86 10.32
CA PHE A 35 -14.77 5.00 11.70
C PHE A 35 -14.13 4.04 12.71
N ASP A 36 -13.00 3.43 12.36
CA ASP A 36 -12.23 2.58 13.26
C ASP A 36 -10.99 3.32 13.77
N GLY A 37 -10.89 3.47 15.09
CA GLY A 37 -9.74 4.04 15.79
C GLY A 37 -8.72 3.01 16.28
N HIS A 38 -8.97 1.70 16.08
CA HIS A 38 -8.10 0.63 16.58
C HIS A 38 -6.86 0.43 15.71
N ASP A 39 -5.87 1.30 15.90
CA ASP A 39 -4.65 1.28 15.09
C ASP A 39 -3.52 0.43 15.69
N ALA A 40 -3.68 -0.08 16.91
CA ALA A 40 -2.64 -0.81 17.63
C ALA A 40 -2.15 -2.05 16.85
N ALA A 41 -3.09 -2.83 16.31
CA ALA A 41 -2.78 -4.04 15.55
C ALA A 41 -2.05 -3.71 14.24
N ILE A 42 -2.59 -2.78 13.44
CA ILE A 42 -1.95 -2.42 12.15
C ILE A 42 -0.58 -1.76 12.36
N ASN A 43 -0.40 -1.00 13.44
CA ASN A 43 0.88 -0.42 13.83
C ASN A 43 1.94 -1.49 14.16
N LEU A 44 1.54 -2.60 14.79
CA LEU A 44 2.44 -3.72 15.02
C LEU A 44 2.77 -4.45 13.71
N MET A 45 1.76 -4.78 12.91
CA MET A 45 1.93 -5.50 11.65
C MET A 45 2.84 -4.74 10.68
N ARG A 46 2.63 -3.43 10.50
CA ARG A 46 3.45 -2.61 9.59
C ARG A 46 4.91 -2.52 10.02
N ARG A 47 5.20 -2.55 11.33
CA ARG A 47 6.59 -2.55 11.84
C ARG A 47 7.29 -3.84 11.45
N ILE A 48 6.60 -4.97 11.52
CA ILE A 48 7.14 -6.27 11.12
C ILE A 48 7.31 -6.32 9.60
N MET A 49 6.35 -5.82 8.82
CA MET A 49 6.49 -5.69 7.35
C MET A 49 7.73 -4.87 6.97
N GLN A 50 7.90 -3.69 7.58
CA GLN A 50 9.07 -2.83 7.36
C GLN A 50 10.40 -3.53 7.74
N GLN A 51 10.40 -4.26 8.86
CA GLN A 51 11.58 -5.01 9.29
C GLN A 51 11.89 -6.20 8.37
N THR A 52 10.87 -6.75 7.71
CA THR A 52 11.00 -7.89 6.80
C THR A 52 11.43 -7.46 5.39
N GLY A 53 11.21 -6.20 5.04
CA GLY A 53 11.78 -5.59 3.82
C GLY A 53 10.80 -4.83 2.95
N ALA A 54 9.53 -4.73 3.33
CA ALA A 54 8.54 -3.97 2.56
C ALA A 54 8.64 -2.46 2.76
N GLU A 55 8.24 -1.74 1.71
CA GLU A 55 7.93 -0.32 1.75
C GLU A 55 6.47 -0.16 2.20
N VAL A 56 6.27 0.41 3.40
CA VAL A 56 4.95 0.54 3.98
C VAL A 56 4.45 1.98 3.81
N ILE A 57 3.40 2.16 3.03
CA ILE A 57 2.63 3.40 2.99
C ILE A 57 1.57 3.32 4.07
N HIS A 58 1.68 4.14 5.12
CA HIS A 58 0.75 4.08 6.26
C HIS A 58 -0.20 5.26 6.27
N LEU A 59 -1.51 4.99 6.19
CA LEU A 59 -2.55 6.02 6.20
C LEU A 59 -3.14 6.28 7.59
N GLY A 60 -2.74 5.52 8.61
CA GLY A 60 -3.31 5.64 9.95
C GLY A 60 -4.67 4.94 10.06
N HIS A 61 -5.61 5.59 10.74
CA HIS A 61 -6.92 5.03 11.07
C HIS A 61 -8.06 5.88 10.49
N ASN A 62 -9.31 5.41 10.60
CA ASN A 62 -10.49 6.08 10.07
C ASN A 62 -10.39 6.38 8.56
N ARG A 63 -10.10 5.36 7.75
CA ARG A 63 -9.94 5.53 6.29
C ARG A 63 -11.06 4.89 5.49
N SER A 64 -11.64 5.68 4.59
CA SER A 64 -12.65 5.22 3.64
C SER A 64 -12.04 4.34 2.54
N VAL A 65 -12.87 3.49 1.93
CA VAL A 65 -12.45 2.72 0.74
C VAL A 65 -11.99 3.65 -0.39
N ALA A 66 -12.62 4.82 -0.56
CA ALA A 66 -12.22 5.78 -1.58
C ALA A 66 -10.78 6.29 -1.38
N GLU A 67 -10.41 6.63 -0.13
CA GLU A 67 -9.03 7.04 0.20
C GLU A 67 -8.03 5.89 -0.01
N LEU A 68 -8.38 4.66 0.40
CA LEU A 68 -7.51 3.49 0.23
C LEU A 68 -7.27 3.19 -1.25
N VAL A 69 -8.32 3.20 -2.07
CA VAL A 69 -8.24 2.93 -3.50
C VAL A 69 -7.42 4.00 -4.21
N LYS A 70 -7.67 5.29 -3.89
CA LYS A 70 -6.89 6.40 -4.44
C LYS A 70 -5.40 6.24 -4.13
N ALA A 71 -5.06 5.98 -2.87
CA ALA A 71 -3.68 5.77 -2.46
C ALA A 71 -3.07 4.51 -3.12
N ALA A 72 -3.82 3.41 -3.21
CA ALA A 72 -3.32 2.18 -3.82
C ALA A 72 -2.97 2.37 -5.31
N VAL A 73 -3.75 3.17 -6.04
CA VAL A 73 -3.48 3.54 -7.44
C VAL A 73 -2.26 4.46 -7.52
N GLU A 74 -2.26 5.53 -6.73
CA GLU A 74 -1.20 6.56 -6.77
C GLU A 74 0.18 5.99 -6.40
N GLU A 75 0.24 5.10 -5.42
CA GLU A 75 1.47 4.49 -4.90
C GLU A 75 1.83 3.15 -5.59
N ASP A 76 1.00 2.72 -6.55
CA ASP A 76 1.17 1.49 -7.34
C ASP A 76 1.51 0.24 -6.50
N VAL A 77 0.73 0.01 -5.43
CA VAL A 77 1.04 -1.02 -4.43
C VAL A 77 0.72 -2.44 -4.90
N GLN A 78 1.47 -3.42 -4.39
CA GLN A 78 1.16 -4.84 -4.57
C GLN A 78 0.14 -5.36 -3.54
N GLY A 79 0.05 -4.71 -2.37
CA GLY A 79 -0.84 -5.14 -1.29
C GLY A 79 -1.52 -3.99 -0.54
N VAL A 80 -2.74 -4.25 -0.08
CA VAL A 80 -3.50 -3.40 0.83
C VAL A 80 -3.85 -4.21 2.07
N ALA A 81 -3.35 -3.79 3.24
CA ALA A 81 -3.60 -4.42 4.53
C ALA A 81 -4.46 -3.52 5.42
N VAL A 82 -5.64 -4.01 5.81
CA VAL A 82 -6.61 -3.25 6.59
C VAL A 82 -6.98 -3.97 7.88
N THR A 83 -7.01 -3.23 9.00
CA THR A 83 -7.65 -3.73 10.22
C THR A 83 -9.08 -3.18 10.38
N SER A 84 -10.00 -4.03 10.81
CA SER A 84 -11.40 -3.65 11.08
C SER A 84 -11.90 -4.29 12.37
N TYR A 85 -12.14 -3.46 13.39
CA TYR A 85 -12.59 -3.86 14.74
C TYR A 85 -13.96 -3.30 15.11
N GLN A 86 -14.63 -2.55 14.23
CA GLN A 86 -15.92 -1.89 14.49
C GLN A 86 -17.11 -2.55 13.77
N GLY A 87 -16.88 -3.64 13.03
CA GLY A 87 -17.89 -4.26 12.18
C GLY A 87 -18.02 -3.58 10.81
N GLY A 88 -18.98 -4.02 10.00
CA GLY A 88 -19.13 -3.56 8.60
C GLY A 88 -17.98 -4.02 7.69
N HIS A 89 -17.16 -4.97 8.15
CA HIS A 89 -15.99 -5.48 7.44
C HIS A 89 -16.38 -6.21 6.15
N MET A 90 -17.51 -6.91 6.12
CA MET A 90 -17.99 -7.58 4.92
C MET A 90 -18.20 -6.58 3.78
N GLU A 91 -18.99 -5.55 4.01
CA GLU A 91 -19.27 -4.49 3.04
C GLU A 91 -18.00 -3.69 2.72
N PHE A 92 -17.19 -3.38 3.73
CA PHE A 92 -15.95 -2.63 3.52
C PHE A 92 -14.97 -3.37 2.60
N PHE A 93 -14.68 -4.64 2.89
CA PHE A 93 -13.71 -5.42 2.13
C PHE A 93 -14.21 -5.81 0.75
N THR A 94 -15.49 -6.20 0.62
CA THR A 94 -16.09 -6.49 -0.70
C THR A 94 -16.15 -5.25 -1.58
N TYR A 95 -16.52 -4.09 -1.01
CA TYR A 95 -16.50 -2.81 -1.74
C TYR A 95 -15.07 -2.42 -2.14
N LEU A 96 -14.09 -2.54 -1.23
CA LEU A 96 -12.68 -2.29 -1.56
C LEU A 96 -12.21 -3.16 -2.74
N ARG A 97 -12.52 -4.45 -2.72
CA ARG A 97 -12.17 -5.36 -3.81
C ARG A 97 -12.86 -5.02 -5.12
N GLN A 98 -14.14 -4.70 -5.07
CA GLN A 98 -14.89 -4.24 -6.25
C GLN A 98 -14.24 -2.99 -6.86
N ARG A 99 -13.96 -1.96 -6.06
CA ARG A 99 -13.35 -0.71 -6.53
C ARG A 99 -11.96 -0.90 -7.14
N LEU A 100 -11.13 -1.80 -6.57
CA LEU A 100 -9.83 -2.14 -7.15
C LEU A 100 -9.99 -2.87 -8.50
N ASN A 101 -10.94 -3.81 -8.60
CA ASN A 101 -11.20 -4.51 -9.85
C ASN A 101 -11.68 -3.57 -10.97
N GLU A 102 -12.58 -2.63 -10.66
CA GLU A 102 -13.08 -1.64 -11.62
C GLU A 102 -11.95 -0.75 -12.20
N LEU A 103 -10.88 -0.53 -11.44
CA LEU A 103 -9.69 0.21 -11.87
C LEU A 103 -8.62 -0.68 -12.52
N GLY A 104 -8.90 -1.97 -12.73
CA GLY A 104 -7.97 -2.94 -13.31
C GLY A 104 -6.81 -3.31 -12.37
N LEU A 105 -7.03 -3.25 -11.06
CA LEU A 105 -6.07 -3.58 -10.00
C LEU A 105 -6.40 -4.91 -9.32
N ALA A 106 -6.93 -5.88 -10.06
CA ALA A 106 -7.32 -7.19 -9.54
C ALA A 106 -6.13 -7.98 -8.94
N GLN A 107 -4.92 -7.72 -9.43
CA GLN A 107 -3.68 -8.32 -8.93
C GLN A 107 -3.28 -7.85 -7.52
N VAL A 108 -3.75 -6.67 -7.09
CA VAL A 108 -3.43 -6.13 -5.76
C VAL A 108 -4.03 -7.04 -4.71
N ARG A 109 -3.21 -7.54 -3.79
CA ARG A 109 -3.65 -8.40 -2.69
C ARG A 109 -4.39 -7.57 -1.65
N VAL A 110 -5.57 -8.00 -1.23
CA VAL A 110 -6.26 -7.41 -0.07
C VAL A 110 -6.17 -8.39 1.08
N VAL A 111 -5.56 -7.92 2.16
CA VAL A 111 -5.43 -8.68 3.39
C VAL A 111 -6.05 -7.91 4.55
N GLY A 112 -6.53 -8.62 5.56
CA GLY A 112 -7.14 -7.96 6.70
C GLY A 112 -7.12 -8.75 7.99
N GLY A 113 -7.56 -8.10 9.05
CA GLY A 113 -7.72 -8.70 10.37
C GLY A 113 -8.61 -7.85 11.28
N GLY A 114 -9.37 -8.50 12.15
CA GLY A 114 -10.29 -7.84 13.08
C GLY A 114 -10.36 -8.51 14.44
N GLY A 115 -9.38 -9.35 14.77
CA GLY A 115 -9.43 -10.21 15.95
C GLY A 115 -10.65 -11.12 15.89
N GLY A 116 -11.43 -11.16 16.98
CA GLY A 116 -12.67 -11.95 17.04
C GLY A 116 -13.90 -11.28 16.41
N THR A 117 -13.74 -10.09 15.81
CA THR A 117 -14.86 -9.34 15.19
C THR A 117 -15.32 -9.98 13.88
N ILE A 118 -14.40 -10.65 13.17
CA ILE A 118 -14.67 -11.30 11.89
C ILE A 118 -14.79 -12.81 12.14
N LEU A 119 -15.99 -13.36 11.90
CA LEU A 119 -16.32 -14.75 12.18
C LEU A 119 -15.72 -15.70 11.14
N PRO A 120 -15.47 -16.99 11.47
CA PRO A 120 -14.94 -17.96 10.51
C PRO A 120 -15.75 -18.05 9.20
N SER A 121 -17.08 -18.02 9.27
CA SER A 121 -17.95 -18.04 8.08
C SER A 121 -17.77 -16.79 7.20
N GLU A 122 -17.54 -15.63 7.81
CA GLU A 122 -17.28 -14.37 7.10
C GLU A 122 -15.88 -14.38 6.47
N ILE A 123 -14.89 -14.99 7.13
CA ILE A 123 -13.55 -15.20 6.57
C ILE A 123 -13.64 -16.08 5.32
N GLU A 124 -14.40 -17.18 5.38
CA GLU A 124 -14.62 -18.07 4.24
C GLU A 124 -15.32 -17.36 3.07
N GLU A 125 -16.31 -16.53 3.36
CA GLU A 125 -17.01 -15.72 2.34
C GLU A 125 -16.08 -14.69 1.70
N LEU A 126 -15.32 -13.92 2.50
CA LEU A 126 -14.34 -12.96 1.98
C LEU A 126 -13.25 -13.63 1.14
N ALA A 127 -12.84 -14.85 1.50
CA ALA A 127 -11.87 -15.61 0.73
C ALA A 127 -12.36 -15.92 -0.70
N GLN A 128 -13.67 -16.10 -0.92
CA GLN A 128 -14.25 -16.29 -2.26
C GLN A 128 -14.06 -15.07 -3.16
N HIS A 129 -13.86 -13.89 -2.57
CA HIS A 129 -13.57 -12.63 -3.26
C HIS A 129 -12.07 -12.32 -3.37
N ASN A 130 -11.19 -13.31 -3.12
CA ASN A 130 -9.73 -13.15 -3.08
C ASN A 130 -9.26 -12.17 -1.99
N ILE A 131 -9.93 -12.16 -0.84
CA ILE A 131 -9.56 -11.36 0.33
C ILE A 131 -9.08 -12.29 1.43
N ARG A 132 -7.83 -12.13 1.87
CA ARG A 132 -7.25 -12.96 2.94
C ARG A 132 -7.44 -12.29 4.29
N ILE A 133 -8.27 -12.88 5.15
CA ILE A 133 -8.40 -12.44 6.55
C ILE A 133 -7.59 -13.36 7.46
N TYR A 134 -6.78 -12.77 8.35
CA TYR A 134 -6.07 -13.47 9.40
C TYR A 134 -6.88 -13.47 10.69
N SER A 135 -7.21 -14.67 11.16
CA SER A 135 -7.90 -14.92 12.42
C SER A 135 -6.94 -14.92 13.62
N PRO A 136 -7.47 -14.86 14.86
CA PRO A 136 -6.66 -15.08 16.06
C PRO A 136 -5.96 -16.46 16.06
N ASP A 137 -6.58 -17.47 15.44
CA ASP A 137 -6.00 -18.81 15.32
C ASP A 137 -4.81 -18.83 14.38
N ASP A 138 -4.89 -18.17 13.21
CA ASP A 138 -3.74 -17.99 12.32
C ASP A 138 -2.57 -17.36 13.09
N GLY A 139 -2.83 -16.34 13.92
CA GLY A 139 -1.81 -15.72 14.77
C GLY A 139 -1.18 -16.68 15.79
N ARG A 140 -1.95 -17.63 16.34
CA ARG A 140 -1.45 -18.68 17.24
C ARG A 140 -0.61 -19.74 16.51
N PHE A 141 -1.01 -20.13 15.31
CA PHE A 141 -0.34 -21.18 14.54
C PHE A 141 0.88 -20.68 13.77
N MET A 142 0.76 -19.55 13.08
CA MET A 142 1.82 -18.99 12.23
C MET A 142 2.78 -18.10 13.03
N GLY A 143 2.31 -17.54 14.15
CA GLY A 143 2.96 -16.41 14.79
C GLY A 143 2.88 -15.13 13.96
N LEU A 144 3.20 -13.99 14.59
CA LEU A 144 3.14 -12.69 13.91
C LEU A 144 4.06 -12.63 12.69
N GLN A 145 5.29 -13.13 12.81
CA GLN A 145 6.24 -13.14 11.68
C GLN A 145 5.74 -14.04 10.55
N GLY A 146 5.15 -15.19 10.85
CA GLY A 146 4.63 -16.10 9.82
C GLY A 146 3.46 -15.51 9.04
N MET A 147 2.55 -14.79 9.70
CA MET A 147 1.50 -14.06 8.99
C MET A 147 2.08 -13.01 8.04
N ILE A 148 3.11 -12.28 8.46
CA ILE A 148 3.74 -11.25 7.61
C ILE A 148 4.53 -11.88 6.46
N ASN A 149 5.19 -13.01 6.68
CA ASN A 149 5.84 -13.78 5.62
C ASN A 149 4.82 -14.19 4.55
N ASP A 150 3.66 -14.70 4.96
CA ASP A 150 2.57 -15.07 4.05
C ASP A 150 2.04 -13.86 3.26
N VAL A 151 1.80 -12.72 3.92
CA VAL A 151 1.41 -11.48 3.22
C VAL A 151 2.45 -11.09 2.16
N LEU A 152 3.74 -11.08 2.54
CA LEU A 152 4.79 -10.63 1.64
C LEU A 152 5.00 -11.58 0.48
N GLN A 153 4.95 -12.90 0.70
CA GLN A 153 5.02 -13.90 -0.37
C GLN A 153 3.92 -13.71 -1.42
N GLN A 154 2.69 -13.38 -0.99
CA GLN A 154 1.58 -13.15 -1.91
C GLN A 154 1.70 -11.82 -2.68
N CYS A 155 2.44 -10.86 -2.13
CA CYS A 155 2.67 -9.53 -2.73
C CYS A 155 3.99 -9.42 -3.49
N ASP A 156 4.84 -10.45 -3.47
CA ASP A 156 6.17 -10.44 -4.08
C ASP A 156 6.10 -10.76 -5.57
N PHE A 157 5.63 -9.77 -6.33
CA PHE A 157 5.60 -9.83 -7.78
C PHE A 157 6.07 -8.51 -8.39
N ASP A 158 6.68 -8.61 -9.56
CA ASP A 158 6.99 -7.46 -10.39
C ASP A 158 5.69 -6.92 -11.04
N PRO A 159 5.33 -5.65 -10.84
CA PRO A 159 4.12 -5.11 -11.44
C PRO A 159 4.18 -5.13 -12.99
N PRO A 160 3.09 -5.50 -13.70
CA PRO A 160 3.08 -5.61 -15.18
C PRO A 160 3.49 -4.34 -15.93
N ASN A 161 4.12 -4.50 -17.09
CA ASN A 161 4.51 -3.36 -17.91
C ASN A 161 3.34 -2.89 -18.80
N LEU A 162 2.50 -2.01 -18.26
CA LEU A 162 1.33 -1.46 -18.97
C LEU A 162 1.70 -0.77 -20.30
N PHE A 163 2.93 -0.25 -20.44
CA PHE A 163 3.36 0.40 -21.69
C PHE A 163 3.63 -0.60 -22.82
N ALA A 164 4.03 -1.82 -22.48
CA ALA A 164 4.21 -2.89 -23.45
C ALA A 164 2.88 -3.57 -23.81
N GLU A 165 1.94 -3.63 -22.87
CA GLU A 165 0.68 -4.35 -23.01
C GLU A 165 -0.44 -3.50 -23.64
N ASP A 166 -0.47 -2.20 -23.38
CA ASP A 166 -1.51 -1.29 -23.85
C ASP A 166 -0.96 -0.27 -24.86
N PRO A 167 -1.37 -0.35 -26.15
CA PRO A 167 -0.98 0.61 -27.17
C PRO A 167 -1.34 2.07 -26.85
N LYS A 168 -2.32 2.30 -25.97
CA LYS A 168 -2.77 3.64 -25.57
C LYS A 168 -2.02 4.20 -24.35
N ALA A 169 -1.13 3.43 -23.73
CA ALA A 169 -0.50 3.80 -22.47
C ALA A 169 0.22 5.15 -22.50
N LEU A 170 0.98 5.44 -23.57
CA LEU A 170 1.66 6.73 -23.72
C LEU A 170 0.68 7.90 -23.86
N GLN A 171 -0.42 7.70 -24.58
CA GLN A 171 -1.45 8.72 -24.77
C GLN A 171 -2.18 8.97 -23.44
N ALA A 172 -2.58 7.92 -22.73
CA ALA A 172 -3.22 8.02 -21.41
C ALA A 172 -2.30 8.73 -20.39
N LEU A 173 -0.99 8.44 -20.41
CA LEU A 173 -0.01 9.14 -19.59
C LEU A 173 0.04 10.65 -19.89
N LEU A 174 0.01 11.04 -21.18
CA LEU A 174 -0.02 12.45 -21.59
C LEU A 174 -1.32 13.16 -21.19
N GLU A 175 -2.44 12.43 -21.18
CA GLU A 175 -3.74 12.92 -20.71
C GLU A 175 -3.81 13.05 -19.18
N GLY A 176 -2.82 12.49 -18.48
CA GLY A 176 -2.67 12.58 -17.03
C GLY A 176 -3.44 11.50 -16.28
N GLU A 177 -3.68 10.34 -16.90
CA GLU A 177 -4.27 9.20 -16.21
C GLU A 177 -3.32 8.66 -15.13
N VAL A 178 -3.78 8.77 -13.86
CA VAL A 178 -2.98 8.50 -12.67
C VAL A 178 -2.40 7.09 -12.67
N ARG A 179 -3.18 6.09 -13.11
CA ARG A 179 -2.71 4.69 -13.15
C ARG A 179 -1.47 4.50 -14.03
N TYR A 180 -1.42 5.14 -15.20
CA TYR A 180 -0.26 5.08 -16.09
C TYR A 180 0.90 5.91 -15.55
N LEU A 181 0.62 7.04 -14.90
CA LEU A 181 1.64 7.85 -14.23
C LEU A 181 2.33 7.07 -13.11
N SER A 182 1.56 6.47 -12.20
CA SER A 182 2.09 5.67 -11.10
C SER A 182 2.88 4.46 -11.62
N ARG A 183 2.38 3.78 -12.66
CA ARG A 183 3.14 2.69 -13.29
C ARG A 183 4.42 3.15 -13.98
N ALA A 184 4.43 4.32 -14.62
CA ALA A 184 5.64 4.91 -15.19
C ALA A 184 6.70 5.18 -14.12
N ILE A 185 6.28 5.67 -12.95
CA ILE A 185 7.18 5.92 -11.82
C ILE A 185 7.79 4.59 -11.35
N THR A 186 6.96 3.57 -11.09
CA THR A 186 7.44 2.23 -10.70
C THR A 186 8.42 1.63 -11.72
N LEU A 187 8.10 1.73 -13.01
CA LEU A 187 8.97 1.20 -14.07
C LEU A 187 10.29 1.99 -14.18
N ALA A 188 10.24 3.32 -14.03
CA ALA A 188 11.42 4.17 -14.03
C ALA A 188 12.34 3.91 -12.84
N GLU A 189 11.78 3.56 -11.68
CA GLU A 189 12.50 3.26 -10.46
C GLU A 189 13.13 1.87 -10.48
N ASN A 190 12.34 0.83 -10.82
CA ASN A 190 12.78 -0.56 -10.73
C ASN A 190 13.53 -1.04 -11.97
N HIS A 191 13.14 -0.56 -13.17
CA HIS A 191 13.65 -1.03 -14.46
C HIS A 191 14.00 0.14 -15.39
N PRO A 192 15.01 0.98 -15.05
CA PRO A 192 15.32 2.21 -15.78
C PRO A 192 15.66 1.97 -17.25
N GLU A 193 16.31 0.85 -17.58
CA GLU A 193 16.63 0.47 -18.96
C GLU A 193 15.37 0.13 -19.77
N THR A 194 14.38 -0.51 -19.14
CA THR A 194 13.08 -0.79 -19.77
C THR A 194 12.26 0.48 -19.95
N TRP A 195 12.36 1.44 -19.02
CA TRP A 195 11.67 2.73 -19.11
C TRP A 195 12.25 3.67 -20.17
N LYS A 196 13.57 3.63 -20.40
CA LYS A 196 14.28 4.59 -21.25
C LYS A 196 13.67 4.79 -22.65
N PRO A 197 13.32 3.74 -23.42
CA PRO A 197 12.68 3.93 -24.74
C PRO A 197 11.29 4.58 -24.66
N TRP A 198 10.54 4.32 -23.58
CA TRP A 198 9.22 4.92 -23.37
C TRP A 198 9.33 6.41 -23.04
N ARG A 199 10.32 6.79 -22.21
CA ARG A 199 10.66 8.18 -21.93
C ARG A 199 10.98 8.97 -23.21
N GLU A 200 11.84 8.43 -24.07
CA GLU A 200 12.22 9.08 -25.33
C GLU A 200 11.00 9.32 -26.24
N ARG A 201 10.09 8.33 -26.34
CA ARG A 201 8.82 8.46 -27.08
C ARG A 201 7.90 9.50 -26.45
N LEU A 202 7.77 9.50 -25.13
CA LEU A 202 6.95 10.46 -24.38
C LEU A 202 7.43 11.89 -24.61
N GLU A 203 8.74 12.13 -24.54
CA GLU A 203 9.36 13.44 -24.79
C GLU A 203 9.12 13.92 -26.23
N ALA A 204 9.22 13.02 -27.21
CA ALA A 204 8.92 13.33 -28.61
C ALA A 204 7.45 13.72 -28.81
N MET A 205 6.52 12.97 -28.23
CA MET A 205 5.07 13.26 -28.30
C MET A 205 4.69 14.55 -27.56
N ALA A 206 5.29 14.80 -26.40
CA ALA A 206 5.07 16.03 -25.65
C ALA A 206 5.58 17.25 -26.44
N ALA A 207 6.72 17.12 -27.13
CA ALA A 207 7.25 18.17 -27.98
C ALA A 207 6.33 18.49 -29.18
N SER A 208 5.75 17.46 -29.84
CA SER A 208 4.84 17.67 -30.98
C SER A 208 3.50 18.28 -30.55
N ASN A 209 3.01 17.96 -29.35
CA ASN A 209 1.75 18.48 -28.81
C ASN A 209 1.88 19.87 -28.16
N GLY A 210 3.02 20.56 -28.31
CA GLY A 210 3.26 21.87 -27.70
C GLY A 210 3.33 21.85 -26.16
N HIS A 211 3.48 20.68 -25.54
CA HIS A 211 3.56 20.50 -24.08
C HIS A 211 4.94 20.87 -23.50
N ARG A 212 5.70 21.75 -24.15
CA ARG A 212 6.96 22.32 -23.64
C ARG A 212 6.72 23.42 -22.60
N LYS A 213 5.78 23.21 -21.67
CA LYS A 213 5.61 24.12 -20.53
C LYS A 213 6.69 23.82 -19.52
N MET A 214 7.47 24.83 -19.16
CA MET A 214 8.31 24.76 -17.98
C MET A 214 7.38 24.65 -16.76
N VAL A 215 7.39 23.49 -16.10
CA VAL A 215 6.64 23.25 -14.87
C VAL A 215 7.54 23.64 -13.68
N PRO A 216 7.14 24.59 -12.82
CA PRO A 216 7.92 24.95 -11.64
C PRO A 216 8.07 23.75 -10.69
N VAL A 217 9.29 23.47 -10.25
CA VAL A 217 9.60 22.44 -9.25
C VAL A 217 10.06 23.14 -7.98
N VAL A 218 9.37 22.89 -6.87
CA VAL A 218 9.69 23.45 -5.56
C VAL A 218 10.20 22.34 -4.64
N GLY A 219 11.43 22.47 -4.17
CA GLY A 219 12.04 21.52 -3.24
C GLY A 219 11.85 21.93 -1.79
N PHE A 220 11.27 21.06 -0.97
CA PHE A 220 11.17 21.24 0.48
C PHE A 220 12.16 20.29 1.17
N THR A 221 13.13 20.84 1.90
CA THR A 221 14.14 20.06 2.64
C THR A 221 14.30 20.56 4.07
N GLY A 222 14.94 19.76 4.92
CA GLY A 222 15.08 20.04 6.34
C GLY A 222 15.24 18.78 7.18
N THR A 223 15.60 18.97 8.46
CA THR A 223 15.85 17.87 9.40
C THR A 223 14.61 16.98 9.62
N GLY A 224 14.84 15.76 10.09
CA GLY A 224 13.75 14.83 10.45
C GLY A 224 12.88 15.43 11.55
N GLY A 225 11.55 15.37 11.38
CA GLY A 225 10.60 15.90 12.36
C GLY A 225 10.41 17.43 12.36
N ALA A 226 11.07 18.18 11.47
CA ALA A 226 10.94 19.64 11.39
C ALA A 226 9.55 20.15 10.91
N GLY A 227 8.59 19.25 10.66
CA GLY A 227 7.26 19.62 10.17
C GLY A 227 7.16 19.84 8.65
N LYS A 228 8.12 19.33 7.85
CA LYS A 228 8.14 19.48 6.38
C LYS A 228 6.81 19.09 5.74
N SER A 229 6.32 17.88 6.01
CA SER A 229 5.10 17.34 5.41
C SER A 229 3.86 18.16 5.80
N THR A 230 3.83 18.71 7.03
CA THR A 230 2.77 19.62 7.49
C THR A 230 2.82 20.97 6.76
N VAL A 231 4.02 21.53 6.55
CA VAL A 231 4.18 22.77 5.77
C VAL A 231 3.79 22.56 4.31
N VAL A 232 4.15 21.41 3.74
CA VAL A 232 3.75 21.04 2.37
C VAL A 232 2.24 20.90 2.26
N ASP A 233 1.57 20.21 3.21
CA ASP A 233 0.11 20.08 3.24
C ASP A 233 -0.59 21.44 3.24
N GLU A 234 -0.17 22.35 4.13
CA GLU A 234 -0.72 23.71 4.22
C GLU A 234 -0.41 24.55 2.98
N PHE A 235 0.78 24.40 2.39
CA PHE A 235 1.14 25.06 1.14
C PHE A 235 0.23 24.59 -0.01
N VAL A 236 0.07 23.28 -0.15
CA VAL A 236 -0.77 22.66 -1.20
C VAL A 236 -2.22 23.10 -1.01
N ARG A 237 -2.75 23.05 0.21
CA ARG A 237 -4.11 23.52 0.53
C ARG A 237 -4.34 24.95 0.07
N ARG A 238 -3.43 25.87 0.37
CA ARG A 238 -3.53 27.28 -0.05
C ARG A 238 -3.42 27.41 -1.56
N PHE A 239 -2.50 26.67 -2.17
CA PHE A 239 -2.29 26.69 -3.62
C PHE A 239 -3.53 26.23 -4.39
N ILE A 240 -4.14 25.10 -4.02
CA ILE A 240 -5.36 24.59 -4.69
C ILE A 240 -6.58 25.49 -4.44
N THR A 241 -6.63 26.16 -3.28
CA THR A 241 -7.71 27.10 -2.95
C THR A 241 -7.60 28.37 -3.80
N GLU A 242 -6.39 28.92 -3.94
CA GLU A 242 -6.12 30.13 -4.72
C GLU A 242 -6.18 29.87 -6.23
N PHE A 243 -5.74 28.68 -6.66
CA PHE A 243 -5.60 28.33 -8.07
C PHE A 243 -6.36 27.03 -8.41
N PRO A 244 -7.70 27.06 -8.45
CA PRO A 244 -8.52 25.85 -8.61
C PRO A 244 -8.30 25.11 -9.94
N ASP A 245 -7.88 25.82 -10.99
CA ASP A 245 -7.61 25.23 -12.31
C ASP A 245 -6.19 24.68 -12.47
N LYS A 246 -5.34 24.77 -11.43
CA LYS A 246 -3.96 24.29 -11.47
C LYS A 246 -3.86 22.88 -10.89
N LYS A 247 -3.01 22.07 -11.52
CA LYS A 247 -2.66 20.73 -11.04
C LYS A 247 -1.37 20.80 -10.23
N VAL A 248 -1.30 20.01 -9.16
CA VAL A 248 -0.12 19.84 -8.31
C VAL A 248 0.24 18.35 -8.26
N ALA A 249 1.54 18.06 -8.33
CA ALA A 249 2.09 16.73 -8.06
C ALA A 249 3.01 16.83 -6.85
N ILE A 250 2.94 15.85 -5.95
CA ILE A 250 3.77 15.78 -4.75
C ILE A 250 4.62 14.52 -4.85
N ILE A 251 5.94 14.68 -4.72
CA ILE A 251 6.88 13.57 -4.64
C ILE A 251 7.54 13.65 -3.27
N SER A 252 7.13 12.75 -2.38
CA SER A 252 7.68 12.62 -1.03
C SER A 252 8.75 11.54 -1.01
N VAL A 253 9.83 11.77 -0.28
CA VAL A 253 10.96 10.83 -0.18
C VAL A 253 11.31 10.63 1.28
N ASP A 254 11.11 9.40 1.76
CA ASP A 254 11.45 8.96 3.10
C ASP A 254 12.68 8.04 3.10
N PRO A 255 13.49 8.02 4.18
CA PRO A 255 14.69 7.19 4.23
C PRO A 255 14.37 5.69 4.34
N THR A 256 15.02 4.90 3.49
CA THR A 256 14.96 3.43 3.51
C THR A 256 15.95 2.82 4.51
N ARG A 257 15.56 1.75 5.21
CA ARG A 257 16.45 1.04 6.15
C ARG A 257 17.48 0.22 5.38
N ARG A 258 18.75 0.65 5.41
CA ARG A 258 19.86 -0.05 4.73
C ARG A 258 19.99 -1.55 5.05
N LYS A 259 19.64 -1.98 6.27
CA LYS A 259 19.79 -3.38 6.71
C LYS A 259 18.72 -4.31 6.13
N THR A 260 17.49 -3.83 5.98
CA THR A 260 16.33 -4.66 5.62
C THR A 260 15.77 -4.34 4.25
N GLY A 261 16.11 -3.18 3.66
CA GLY A 261 15.50 -2.70 2.42
C GLY A 261 14.11 -2.07 2.61
N GLY A 262 13.45 -2.31 3.76
CA GLY A 262 12.12 -1.77 4.03
C GLY A 262 12.11 -0.30 4.47
N ALA A 263 11.00 0.37 4.20
CA ALA A 263 10.78 1.79 4.52
C ALA A 263 9.41 2.00 5.17
N LEU A 264 9.29 3.09 5.93
CA LEU A 264 7.99 3.59 6.37
C LEU A 264 7.79 4.92 5.66
N LEU A 265 6.95 4.90 4.63
CA LEU A 265 6.59 6.06 3.83
C LEU A 265 5.46 6.78 4.57
N GLY A 266 5.88 7.72 5.43
CA GLY A 266 5.06 8.33 6.47
C GLY A 266 4.58 9.72 6.12
N ASP A 267 5.06 10.34 5.04
CA ASP A 267 4.63 11.68 4.65
C ASP A 267 3.13 11.75 4.31
N ARG A 268 2.60 10.73 3.64
CA ARG A 268 1.21 10.70 3.18
C ARG A 268 0.19 10.78 4.32
N ILE A 269 0.50 10.26 5.51
CA ILE A 269 -0.40 10.35 6.69
C ILE A 269 -0.64 11.80 7.15
N ARG A 270 0.23 12.73 6.74
CA ARG A 270 0.15 14.16 7.10
C ARG A 270 -0.56 15.00 6.03
N MET A 271 -0.84 14.42 4.87
CA MET A 271 -1.49 15.11 3.75
C MET A 271 -3.01 14.98 3.92
N ASN A 272 -3.67 16.06 4.35
CA ASN A 272 -5.13 16.13 4.51
C ASN A 272 -5.79 16.99 3.43
N ALA A 273 -5.00 17.80 2.72
CA ALA A 273 -5.50 18.69 1.67
C ALA A 273 -5.81 17.99 0.34
N ILE A 274 -5.41 16.71 0.20
CA ILE A 274 -5.50 15.91 -1.03
C ILE A 274 -6.21 14.57 -0.80
#